data_AF-M5FWS4-F1
#
_entry.id   AF-M5FWS4-F1
#
_cell.length_a   1.000
_cell.length_b   1.000
_cell.length_c   1.000
_cell.angle_alpha   90.00
_cell.angle_beta   90.00
_cell.angle_gamma   90.00
#
_symmetry.space_group_name_H-M   'P 1'
#
loop_
_entity.id
_entity.type
_entity.pdbx_description
1 polymer ?
#
loop_
_entity_poly.entity_id
_entity_poly.type
_entity_poly.pdbx_seq_one_letter_code
_entity_poly.pdbx_strand_id
1 'polypeptide(L)'
;MSAEQTVDDVEPPSQCIKLVIARFGDADIVSLDIPLNIIRANSCRPHKYLRYIAVYITGLFRGTVHPGSDEDSNLEVGTVYEFCTPPGVSPLRSPVDLEAFARRTSMATSTTAHSIFKEPIVERDLAYIFTGFSSVLCEAAHIFPHARGTEWLKMIVRDRQQEGDRTDDWLDADDMDIDDVRNGMMLNPTLHVAFDRHLLAVMVASYSPVSSSHALMYKDAESRSINR
;
A
#
# COMPACT_ATOMS: atom_id res chain seq x y z
N MET A 1 -53.76 -25.13 -23.08
CA MET A 1 -53.09 -25.08 -21.77
C MET A 1 -51.62 -25.30 -22.01
N SER A 2 -50.86 -24.21 -22.16
CA SER A 2 -49.40 -24.25 -22.12
C SER A 2 -49.00 -22.93 -21.47
N ALA A 3 -48.46 -23.03 -20.26
CA ALA A 3 -47.96 -21.89 -19.51
C ALA A 3 -46.53 -21.60 -19.98
N GLU A 4 -46.31 -20.40 -20.51
CA GLU A 4 -44.97 -19.82 -20.65
C GLU A 4 -44.44 -19.51 -19.25
N GLN A 5 -43.38 -20.21 -18.88
CA GLN A 5 -42.62 -19.95 -17.67
C GLN A 5 -41.47 -19.01 -18.08
N THR A 6 -41.64 -17.72 -17.80
CA THR A 6 -40.57 -16.74 -17.88
C THR A 6 -39.56 -17.04 -16.79
N VAL A 7 -38.37 -17.48 -17.19
CA VAL A 7 -37.20 -17.60 -16.31
C VAL A 7 -36.73 -16.17 -16.08
N ASP A 8 -37.03 -15.64 -14.90
CA ASP A 8 -36.46 -14.38 -14.43
C ASP A 8 -34.93 -14.55 -14.35
N ASP A 9 -34.21 -13.85 -15.22
CA ASP A 9 -32.80 -13.48 -15.03
C ASP A 9 -32.73 -12.56 -13.80
N VAL A 10 -32.80 -13.17 -12.61
CA VAL A 10 -32.43 -12.49 -11.37
C VAL A 10 -30.92 -12.48 -11.30
N GLU A 11 -30.33 -11.45 -11.91
CA GLU A 11 -28.94 -11.06 -11.64
C GLU A 11 -28.79 -10.97 -10.11
N PRO A 12 -27.88 -11.73 -9.47
CA PRO A 12 -27.75 -11.71 -8.03
C PRO A 12 -27.48 -10.27 -7.61
N PRO A 13 -28.12 -9.75 -6.55
CA PRO A 13 -27.89 -8.38 -6.12
C PRO A 13 -26.40 -8.23 -5.90
N SER A 14 -25.76 -7.41 -6.72
CA SER A 14 -24.34 -7.11 -6.67
C SER A 14 -24.02 -6.79 -5.22
N GLN A 15 -23.34 -7.72 -4.52
CA GLN A 15 -23.03 -7.59 -3.10
C GLN A 15 -21.93 -6.54 -2.93
N CYS A 16 -22.25 -5.30 -3.31
CA CYS A 16 -21.33 -4.18 -3.36
C CYS A 16 -21.59 -3.26 -2.19
N ILE A 17 -20.55 -2.55 -1.82
CA ILE A 17 -20.62 -1.35 -0.99
C ILE A 17 -20.30 -0.16 -1.87
N LYS A 18 -20.77 1.02 -1.49
CA LYS A 18 -20.41 2.27 -2.18
C LYS A 18 -19.44 3.06 -1.31
N LEU A 19 -18.27 3.42 -1.81
CA LEU A 19 -17.33 4.31 -1.14
C LEU A 19 -17.35 5.68 -1.83
N VAL A 20 -17.87 6.71 -1.16
CA VAL A 20 -17.89 8.10 -1.60
C VAL A 20 -16.64 8.80 -1.08
N ILE A 21 -15.84 9.33 -2.01
CA ILE A 21 -14.53 9.95 -1.72
C ILE A 21 -14.64 11.47 -1.68
N ALA A 22 -15.50 12.05 -2.52
CA ALA A 22 -15.70 13.50 -2.58
C ALA A 22 -17.15 13.83 -2.94
N ARG A 23 -17.70 14.83 -2.25
CA ARG A 23 -19.00 15.44 -2.54
C ARG A 23 -18.87 16.91 -2.87
N PHE A 24 -19.75 17.41 -3.71
CA PHE A 24 -19.95 18.84 -3.93
C PHE A 24 -21.44 19.14 -3.86
N GLY A 25 -21.86 19.80 -2.77
CA GLY A 25 -23.26 19.86 -2.40
C GLY A 25 -23.82 18.45 -2.14
N ASP A 26 -24.95 18.13 -2.78
CA ASP A 26 -25.62 16.84 -2.67
C ASP A 26 -25.15 15.80 -3.70
N ALA A 27 -24.17 16.14 -4.55
CA ALA A 27 -23.69 15.25 -5.60
C ALA A 27 -22.39 14.53 -5.19
N ASP A 28 -22.38 13.20 -5.34
CA ASP A 28 -21.16 12.39 -5.25
C ASP A 28 -20.30 12.64 -6.50
N ILE A 29 -19.14 13.31 -6.34
CA ILE A 29 -18.23 13.59 -7.46
C ILE A 29 -17.36 12.37 -7.78
N VAL A 30 -16.87 11.71 -6.74
CA VAL A 30 -16.02 10.53 -6.85
C VAL A 30 -16.57 9.47 -5.93
N SER A 31 -17.03 8.36 -6.51
CA SER A 31 -17.48 7.20 -5.76
C SER A 31 -17.06 5.90 -6.44
N LEU A 32 -16.93 4.84 -5.65
CA LEU A 32 -16.57 3.51 -6.09
C LEU A 32 -17.61 2.51 -5.63
N ASP A 33 -18.11 1.69 -6.55
CA ASP A 33 -18.87 0.50 -6.22
C ASP A 33 -17.90 -0.68 -6.10
N ILE A 34 -17.72 -1.17 -4.88
CA ILE A 34 -16.72 -2.19 -4.56
C ILE A 34 -17.42 -3.48 -4.15
N PRO A 35 -17.25 -4.58 -4.91
CA PRO A 35 -17.76 -5.89 -4.51
C PRO A 35 -17.17 -6.33 -3.16
N LEU A 36 -18.04 -6.72 -2.23
CA LEU A 36 -17.66 -7.03 -0.85
C LEU A 36 -16.77 -8.28 -0.76
N ASN A 37 -16.94 -9.23 -1.68
CA ASN A 37 -16.06 -10.39 -1.81
C ASN A 37 -14.60 -9.98 -2.12
N ILE A 38 -14.38 -8.93 -2.92
CA ILE A 38 -13.04 -8.42 -3.21
C ILE A 38 -12.41 -7.86 -1.94
N ILE A 39 -13.15 -7.06 -1.17
CA ILE A 39 -12.63 -6.48 0.08
C ILE A 39 -12.25 -7.58 1.07
N ARG A 40 -13.15 -8.57 1.26
CA ARG A 40 -12.93 -9.69 2.18
C ARG A 40 -11.78 -10.59 1.76
N ALA A 41 -11.55 -10.76 0.46
CA ALA A 41 -10.42 -11.54 -0.05
C ALA A 41 -9.07 -10.83 0.14
N ASN A 42 -9.05 -9.50 0.14
CA ASN A 42 -7.82 -8.70 0.17
C ASN A 42 -7.50 -8.11 1.56
N SER A 43 -8.42 -8.16 2.52
CA SER A 43 -8.19 -7.59 3.86
C SER A 43 -9.01 -8.28 4.94
N CYS A 44 -8.33 -8.63 6.04
CA CYS A 44 -8.97 -9.04 7.29
C CYS A 44 -9.57 -7.86 8.08
N ARG A 45 -9.31 -6.61 7.65
CA ARG A 45 -9.81 -5.38 8.26
C ARG A 45 -10.47 -4.52 7.18
N PRO A 46 -11.75 -4.79 6.86
CA PRO A 46 -12.44 -4.17 5.73
C PRO A 46 -12.50 -2.63 5.79
N HIS A 47 -12.73 -2.04 6.97
CA HIS A 47 -12.78 -0.59 7.14
C HIS A 47 -11.42 0.08 6.88
N LYS A 48 -10.32 -0.53 7.35
CA LYS A 48 -8.95 -0.06 7.05
C LYS A 48 -8.65 -0.13 5.57
N TYR A 49 -9.17 -1.14 4.88
CA TYR A 49 -9.02 -1.27 3.43
C TYR A 49 -9.75 -0.16 2.68
N LEU A 50 -10.98 0.20 3.08
CA LEU A 50 -11.69 1.34 2.50
C LEU A 50 -10.95 2.66 2.71
N ARG A 51 -10.45 2.89 3.93
CA ARG A 51 -9.63 4.06 4.25
C ARG A 51 -8.37 4.09 3.39
N TYR A 52 -7.68 2.95 3.26
CA TYR A 52 -6.51 2.83 2.39
C TYR A 52 -6.82 3.21 0.94
N ILE A 53 -7.92 2.68 0.36
CA ILE A 53 -8.33 3.03 -1.01
C ILE A 53 -8.61 4.53 -1.14
N ALA A 54 -9.36 5.11 -0.20
CA ALA A 54 -9.69 6.52 -0.24
C ALA A 54 -8.46 7.42 -0.11
N VAL A 55 -7.57 7.12 0.84
CA VAL A 55 -6.25 7.75 1.02
C VAL A 55 -5.43 7.64 -0.25
N TYR A 56 -5.39 6.46 -0.87
CA TYR A 56 -4.62 6.21 -2.08
C TYR A 56 -5.11 7.03 -3.27
N ILE A 57 -6.43 7.12 -3.46
CA ILE A 57 -7.03 7.87 -4.58
C ILE A 57 -6.88 9.39 -4.38
N THR A 58 -7.13 9.86 -3.16
CA THR A 58 -7.06 11.29 -2.83
C THR A 58 -5.64 11.80 -2.69
N GLY A 59 -4.66 10.90 -2.47
CA GLY A 59 -3.31 11.26 -2.07
C GLY A 59 -3.25 11.85 -0.65
N LEU A 60 -4.32 11.76 0.14
CA LEU A 60 -4.38 12.29 1.49
C LEU A 60 -4.14 11.19 2.50
N PHE A 61 -3.09 11.28 3.32
CA PHE A 61 -2.79 10.24 4.30
C PHE A 61 -3.68 10.32 5.56
N ARG A 62 -4.51 11.36 5.67
CA ARG A 62 -5.45 11.58 6.79
C ARG A 62 -6.90 11.60 6.31
N GLY A 63 -7.72 10.79 6.98
CA GLY A 63 -9.16 10.79 6.83
C GLY A 63 -9.79 9.58 7.53
N THR A 64 -11.09 9.66 7.74
CA THR A 64 -11.90 8.61 8.37
C THR A 64 -12.98 8.14 7.40
N VAL A 65 -13.40 6.88 7.52
CA VAL A 65 -14.50 6.33 6.74
C VAL A 65 -15.71 6.15 7.65
N HIS A 66 -16.86 6.67 7.23
CA HIS A 66 -18.13 6.57 7.95
C HIS A 66 -19.20 5.89 7.09
N PRO A 67 -20.14 5.10 7.63
CA PRO A 67 -20.26 4.71 9.03
C PRO A 67 -19.17 3.72 9.43
N GLY A 68 -18.82 3.69 10.72
CA GLY A 68 -17.78 2.81 11.24
C GLY A 68 -16.96 3.49 12.33
N SER A 69 -17.41 3.39 13.58
CA SER A 69 -16.61 3.84 14.74
C SER A 69 -15.55 2.82 15.14
N ASP A 70 -15.73 1.57 14.71
CA ASP A 70 -14.86 0.43 15.02
C ASP A 70 -14.17 -0.05 13.75
N GLU A 71 -12.86 0.22 13.63
CA GLU A 71 -12.05 -0.14 12.46
C GLU A 71 -11.94 -1.67 12.27
N ASP A 72 -12.33 -2.47 13.27
CA ASP A 72 -12.33 -3.94 13.20
C ASP A 72 -13.72 -4.51 12.88
N SER A 73 -14.75 -3.67 12.67
CA SER A 73 -16.07 -4.11 12.26
C SER A 73 -16.14 -4.54 10.77
N ASN A 74 -17.07 -5.46 10.49
CA ASN A 74 -17.34 -5.92 9.12
C ASN A 74 -18.13 -4.89 8.31
N LEU A 75 -17.94 -4.87 6.99
CA LEU A 75 -18.76 -4.05 6.10
C LEU A 75 -20.10 -4.72 5.81
N GLU A 76 -21.12 -3.89 5.67
CA GLU A 76 -22.49 -4.29 5.37
C GLU A 76 -22.78 -4.08 3.88
N VAL A 77 -23.43 -5.07 3.26
CA VAL A 77 -23.80 -5.01 1.83
C VAL A 77 -24.80 -3.89 1.60
N GLY A 78 -24.61 -3.11 0.53
CA GLY A 78 -25.49 -2.00 0.18
C GLY A 78 -25.27 -0.73 1.00
N THR A 79 -24.38 -0.74 1.98
CA THR A 79 -24.07 0.43 2.79
C THR A 79 -23.18 1.41 2.03
N VAL A 80 -23.49 2.69 2.16
CA VAL A 80 -22.71 3.81 1.61
C VAL A 80 -21.72 4.27 2.68
N TYR A 81 -20.44 4.15 2.36
CA TYR A 81 -19.32 4.61 3.16
C TYR A 81 -18.78 5.92 2.58
N GLU A 82 -18.48 6.91 3.43
CA GLU A 82 -18.01 8.23 3.07
C GLU A 82 -16.64 8.48 3.69
N PHE A 83 -15.69 8.90 2.86
CA PHE A 83 -14.37 9.34 3.31
C PHE A 83 -14.40 10.82 3.69
N CYS A 84 -14.20 11.08 4.98
CA CYS A 84 -14.18 12.43 5.53
C CYS A 84 -12.74 12.89 5.71
N THR A 85 -12.41 14.04 5.12
CA THR A 85 -11.12 14.71 5.31
C THR A 85 -11.16 15.66 6.51
N PRO A 86 -10.00 16.00 7.09
CA PRO A 86 -9.93 17.05 8.10
C PRO A 86 -10.47 18.39 7.58
N PRO A 87 -11.03 19.25 8.46
CA PRO A 87 -11.52 20.56 8.07
C PRO A 87 -10.46 21.38 7.32
N GLY A 88 -10.84 22.00 6.21
CA GLY A 88 -9.95 22.83 5.39
C GLY A 88 -9.08 22.07 4.38
N VAL A 89 -9.19 20.73 4.30
CA VAL A 89 -8.50 19.92 3.30
C VAL A 89 -9.50 19.44 2.25
N SER A 90 -9.31 19.87 1.01
CA SER A 90 -10.10 19.34 -0.11
C SER A 90 -9.60 17.93 -0.47
N PRO A 91 -10.50 16.92 -0.54
CA PRO A 91 -10.15 15.55 -0.94
C PRO A 91 -9.55 15.43 -2.34
N LEU A 92 -9.71 16.46 -3.17
CA LEU A 92 -9.21 16.51 -4.55
C LEU A 92 -8.12 17.57 -4.74
N ARG A 93 -7.38 17.94 -3.68
CA ARG A 93 -6.30 18.93 -3.80
C ARG A 93 -5.10 18.39 -4.60
N SER A 94 -4.87 17.09 -4.56
CA SER A 94 -3.84 16.39 -5.35
C SER A 94 -4.28 14.95 -5.68
N PRO A 95 -5.38 14.75 -6.43
CA PRO A 95 -5.78 13.41 -6.83
C PRO A 95 -4.62 12.78 -7.59
N VAL A 96 -4.30 11.52 -7.28
CA VAL A 96 -3.32 10.77 -8.06
C VAL A 96 -3.77 10.82 -9.51
N ASP A 97 -2.95 11.39 -10.40
CA ASP A 97 -3.26 11.44 -11.83
C ASP A 97 -3.38 10.00 -12.35
N LEU A 98 -4.63 9.55 -12.47
CA LEU A 98 -5.00 8.22 -12.96
C LEU A 98 -4.67 8.06 -14.44
N GLU A 99 -4.54 9.16 -15.20
CA GLU A 99 -4.11 9.11 -16.60
C GLU A 99 -2.59 8.91 -16.70
N ALA A 100 -1.83 9.56 -15.82
CA ALA A 100 -0.42 9.23 -15.59
C ALA A 100 -0.24 7.82 -15.01
N PHE A 101 -1.29 7.21 -14.40
CA PHE A 101 -1.37 5.78 -14.04
C PHE A 101 -1.64 4.88 -15.24
N ALA A 102 -2.62 5.22 -16.08
CA ALA A 102 -2.99 4.42 -17.24
C ALA A 102 -1.85 4.31 -18.27
N ARG A 103 -0.98 5.34 -18.36
CA ARG A 103 0.24 5.28 -19.19
C ARG A 103 1.34 4.34 -18.63
N ARG A 104 1.16 3.71 -17.43
CA ARG A 104 2.20 2.97 -16.65
C ARG A 104 2.46 1.52 -17.06
N THR A 105 1.78 0.94 -18.05
CA THR A 105 1.87 -0.50 -18.37
C THR A 105 3.16 -0.98 -19.06
N SER A 106 4.18 -0.13 -19.25
CA SER A 106 5.42 -0.54 -19.97
C SER A 106 6.74 -0.06 -19.36
N MET A 107 6.76 0.38 -18.09
CA MET A 107 7.99 0.90 -17.51
C MET A 107 8.74 -0.21 -16.77
N ALA A 108 9.49 -1.00 -17.53
CA ALA A 108 10.51 -1.89 -16.97
C ALA A 108 11.47 -1.08 -16.08
N THR A 109 11.79 -1.58 -14.90
CA THR A 109 12.83 -1.09 -13.97
C THR A 109 14.26 -1.23 -14.52
N SER A 110 14.43 -1.32 -15.85
CA SER A 110 15.66 -1.75 -16.47
C SER A 110 16.75 -0.67 -16.53
N THR A 111 17.87 -1.04 -15.90
CA THR A 111 19.26 -0.85 -16.35
C THR A 111 19.90 0.54 -16.25
N THR A 112 20.13 0.99 -15.03
CA THR A 112 21.38 1.69 -14.71
C THR A 112 22.16 0.83 -13.73
N ALA A 113 23.32 0.32 -14.19
CA ALA A 113 24.34 -0.40 -13.41
C ALA A 113 23.80 -1.37 -12.33
N HIS A 114 23.27 -2.52 -12.77
CA HIS A 114 22.70 -3.56 -11.91
C HIS A 114 23.63 -4.06 -10.77
N SER A 115 24.94 -3.78 -10.81
CA SER A 115 25.84 -4.05 -9.68
C SER A 115 25.88 -2.90 -8.67
N ILE A 116 25.97 -1.65 -9.12
CA ILE A 116 26.15 -0.48 -8.24
C ILE A 116 24.95 -0.29 -7.32
N PHE A 117 23.72 -0.49 -7.84
CA PHE A 117 22.52 -0.41 -7.02
C PHE A 117 22.31 -1.66 -6.17
N LYS A 118 22.64 -2.85 -6.69
CA LYS A 118 22.37 -4.13 -6.03
C LYS A 118 23.30 -4.41 -4.85
N GLU A 119 24.58 -4.09 -4.98
CA GLU A 119 25.59 -4.40 -3.94
C GLU A 119 25.24 -3.79 -2.58
N PRO A 120 24.91 -2.49 -2.46
CA PRO A 120 24.49 -1.90 -1.19
C PRO A 120 23.22 -2.52 -0.60
N ILE A 121 22.28 -2.96 -1.45
CA ILE A 121 21.04 -3.60 -1.00
C ILE A 121 21.34 -4.99 -0.43
N VAL A 122 22.22 -5.75 -1.09
CA VAL A 122 22.67 -7.06 -0.61
C VAL A 122 23.40 -6.93 0.73
N GLU A 123 24.24 -5.90 0.89
CA GLU A 123 24.92 -5.63 2.15
C GLU A 123 23.94 -5.26 3.27
N ARG A 124 22.91 -4.46 2.97
CA ARG A 124 21.87 -4.07 3.92
C ARG A 124 21.00 -5.26 4.36
N ASP A 125 20.52 -6.06 3.41
CA ASP A 125 19.49 -7.07 3.68
C ASP A 125 20.09 -8.43 4.06
N LEU A 126 21.38 -8.67 3.76
CA LEU A 126 22.16 -9.90 3.95
C LEU A 126 21.62 -11.15 3.22
N ALA A 127 20.32 -11.23 2.99
CA ALA A 127 19.60 -12.30 2.32
C ALA A 127 18.28 -11.78 1.74
N TYR A 128 17.60 -12.63 0.97
CA TYR A 128 16.30 -12.29 0.43
C TYR A 128 15.22 -12.18 1.51
N ILE A 129 14.64 -10.99 1.67
CA ILE A 129 13.75 -10.59 2.78
C ILE A 129 12.50 -11.49 2.90
N PHE A 130 12.00 -12.05 1.79
CA PHE A 130 10.74 -12.80 1.80
C PHE A 130 10.89 -14.31 2.04
N THR A 131 12.01 -14.92 1.64
CA THR A 131 12.14 -16.39 1.69
C THR A 131 13.53 -16.88 2.10
N GLY A 132 14.47 -15.97 2.41
CA GLY A 132 15.81 -16.33 2.90
C GLY A 132 16.74 -16.96 1.85
N PHE A 133 16.36 -16.96 0.57
CA PHE A 133 17.22 -17.48 -0.50
C PHE A 133 18.47 -16.61 -0.71
N SER A 134 19.48 -17.23 -1.33
CA SER A 134 20.72 -16.58 -1.71
C SER A 134 20.48 -15.38 -2.64
N SER A 135 21.14 -14.26 -2.34
CA SER A 135 21.13 -13.01 -3.12
C SER A 135 21.61 -13.18 -4.57
N VAL A 136 22.29 -14.29 -4.88
CA VAL A 136 22.74 -14.64 -6.24
C VAL A 136 21.56 -14.86 -7.19
N LEU A 137 20.44 -15.36 -6.68
CA LEU A 137 19.23 -15.64 -7.48
C LEU A 137 18.21 -14.49 -7.45
N CYS A 138 18.58 -13.35 -6.89
CA CYS A 138 17.71 -12.20 -6.74
C CYS A 138 18.15 -11.03 -7.61
N GLU A 139 17.20 -10.17 -7.92
CA GLU A 139 17.35 -8.91 -8.63
C GLU A 139 17.04 -7.77 -7.67
N ALA A 140 17.70 -6.64 -7.86
CA ALA A 140 17.34 -5.43 -7.14
C ALA A 140 16.15 -4.77 -7.86
N ALA A 141 15.10 -4.49 -7.11
CA ALA A 141 13.92 -3.78 -7.58
C ALA A 141 13.78 -2.46 -6.83
N HIS A 142 13.49 -1.38 -7.55
CA HIS A 142 13.16 -0.11 -6.93
C HIS A 142 11.72 -0.12 -6.40
N ILE A 143 11.52 0.37 -5.18
CA ILE A 143 10.20 0.55 -4.55
C ILE A 143 9.44 1.66 -5.29
N PHE A 144 10.11 2.78 -5.50
CA PHE A 144 9.66 3.86 -6.38
C PHE A 144 10.33 3.69 -7.74
N PRO A 145 9.56 3.57 -8.84
CA PRO A 145 10.12 3.21 -10.14
C PRO A 145 11.23 4.14 -10.61
N HIS A 146 12.38 3.59 -11.01
CA HIS A 146 13.54 4.36 -11.46
C HIS A 146 13.18 5.39 -12.55
N ALA A 147 12.31 5.02 -13.48
CA ALA A 147 11.90 5.87 -14.59
C ALA A 147 11.13 7.15 -14.18
N ARG A 148 10.70 7.27 -12.92
CA ARG A 148 10.11 8.51 -12.38
C ARG A 148 11.16 9.55 -12.01
N GLY A 149 12.40 9.11 -11.84
CA GLY A 149 13.54 9.96 -11.51
C GLY A 149 13.54 10.48 -10.08
N THR A 150 14.69 11.04 -9.70
CA THR A 150 15.01 11.49 -8.36
C THR A 150 14.04 12.56 -7.84
N GLU A 151 13.70 13.57 -8.65
CA GLU A 151 12.80 14.65 -8.21
C GLU A 151 11.42 14.18 -7.77
N TRP A 152 10.88 13.15 -8.44
CA TRP A 152 9.59 12.59 -8.07
C TRP A 152 9.65 11.86 -6.72
N LEU A 153 10.73 11.11 -6.46
CA LEU A 153 10.99 10.49 -5.17
C LEU A 153 11.09 11.55 -4.08
N LYS A 154 11.89 12.61 -4.29
CA LYS A 154 12.05 13.71 -3.32
C LYS A 154 10.72 14.37 -2.99
N MET A 155 9.88 14.63 -3.99
CA MET A 155 8.55 15.22 -3.78
C MET A 155 7.68 14.37 -2.85
N ILE A 156 7.63 13.04 -3.05
CA ILE A 156 6.87 12.13 -2.19
C ILE A 156 7.41 12.11 -0.76
N VAL A 157 8.74 12.10 -0.61
CA VAL A 157 9.39 12.07 0.71
C VAL A 157 9.11 13.37 1.47
N ARG A 158 9.25 14.54 0.81
CA ARG A 158 8.94 15.85 1.41
C ARG A 158 7.48 15.94 1.85
N ASP A 159 6.55 15.44 1.04
CA ASP A 159 5.12 15.42 1.36
C ASP A 159 4.85 14.59 2.63
N ARG A 160 5.41 13.38 2.72
CA ARG A 160 5.31 12.52 3.91
C ARG A 160 5.93 13.13 5.17
N GLN A 161 7.04 13.87 5.04
CA GLN A 161 7.70 14.54 6.16
C GLN A 161 6.87 15.69 6.74
N GLN A 162 6.05 16.38 5.93
CA GLN A 162 5.23 17.50 6.38
C GLN A 162 4.04 17.06 7.25
N GLU A 163 3.63 15.80 7.16
CA GLU A 163 2.41 15.31 7.80
C GLU A 163 2.58 14.81 9.25
N GLY A 164 3.76 14.99 9.85
CA GLY A 164 3.94 14.99 11.31
C GLY A 164 4.57 13.76 11.94
N ASP A 165 5.19 12.89 11.16
CA ASP A 165 6.02 11.78 11.67
C ASP A 165 7.51 12.12 11.56
N ARG A 166 7.91 13.29 12.06
CA ARG A 166 9.34 13.63 12.16
C ARG A 166 9.91 12.91 13.38
N THR A 167 10.41 11.70 13.19
CA THR A 167 11.47 11.21 14.07
C THR A 167 12.79 11.90 13.67
N ASP A 168 13.70 12.12 14.62
CA ASP A 168 14.97 12.80 14.35
C ASP A 168 15.88 12.02 13.36
N ASP A 169 15.48 10.81 12.98
CA ASP A 169 16.17 9.92 12.04
C ASP A 169 15.71 10.08 10.57
N TRP A 170 14.77 10.99 10.26
CA TRP A 170 14.36 11.20 8.86
C TRP A 170 15.45 11.90 8.07
N LEU A 171 15.97 11.18 7.07
CA LEU A 171 16.92 11.71 6.10
C LEU A 171 16.31 12.85 5.29
N ASP A 172 17.11 13.88 4.99
CA ASP A 172 16.68 14.98 4.15
C ASP A 172 16.27 14.44 2.78
N ALA A 173 15.08 14.82 2.32
CA ALA A 173 14.62 14.44 0.98
C ALA A 173 15.60 14.92 -0.09
N ASP A 174 16.31 16.02 0.17
CA ASP A 174 17.27 16.59 -0.76
C ASP A 174 18.49 15.69 -0.99
N ASP A 175 18.80 14.81 -0.04
CA ASP A 175 19.91 13.85 -0.09
C ASP A 175 19.52 12.52 -0.76
N MET A 176 18.25 12.30 -1.11
CA MET A 176 17.80 11.06 -1.74
C MET A 176 18.06 11.07 -3.24
N ASP A 177 18.64 9.98 -3.76
CA ASP A 177 18.70 9.69 -5.19
C ASP A 177 17.74 8.55 -5.56
N ILE A 178 17.36 8.45 -6.83
CA ILE A 178 16.51 7.36 -7.30
C ILE A 178 17.17 5.98 -7.11
N ASP A 179 18.51 5.91 -7.19
CA ASP A 179 19.32 4.71 -6.91
C ASP A 179 19.76 4.64 -5.44
N ASP A 180 19.11 5.38 -4.53
CA ASP A 180 19.37 5.23 -3.10
C ASP A 180 19.02 3.82 -2.62
N VAL A 181 19.90 3.19 -1.84
CA VAL A 181 19.72 1.85 -1.30
C VAL A 181 18.37 1.66 -0.59
N ARG A 182 17.84 2.70 0.05
CA ARG A 182 16.54 2.70 0.74
C ARG A 182 15.35 2.61 -0.21
N ASN A 183 15.53 3.04 -1.46
CA ASN A 183 14.56 2.84 -2.53
C ASN A 183 14.67 1.43 -3.16
N GLY A 184 15.57 0.58 -2.69
CA GLY A 184 15.78 -0.76 -3.22
C GLY A 184 15.29 -1.89 -2.33
N MET A 185 14.88 -2.99 -2.95
CA MET A 185 14.65 -4.29 -2.30
C MET A 185 15.10 -5.44 -3.20
N MET A 186 15.49 -6.56 -2.59
CA MET A 186 15.80 -7.78 -3.34
C MET A 186 14.51 -8.54 -3.65
N LEU A 187 14.29 -8.94 -4.90
CA LEU A 187 13.20 -9.81 -5.35
C LEU A 187 13.73 -10.96 -6.21
N ASN A 188 13.07 -12.12 -6.20
CA ASN A 188 13.33 -13.10 -7.25
C ASN A 188 12.71 -12.61 -8.58
N PRO A 189 13.15 -13.10 -9.75
CA PRO A 189 12.70 -12.57 -11.04
C PRO A 189 11.18 -12.64 -11.24
N THR A 190 10.53 -13.69 -10.76
CA THR A 190 9.06 -13.85 -10.85
C THR A 190 8.33 -12.77 -10.06
N LEU A 191 8.78 -12.48 -8.84
CA LEU A 191 8.18 -11.48 -7.99
C LEU A 191 8.55 -10.07 -8.43
N HIS A 192 9.73 -9.87 -9.02
CA HIS A 192 10.09 -8.60 -9.65
C HIS A 192 9.12 -8.25 -10.78
N VAL A 193 8.85 -9.19 -11.70
CA VAL A 193 7.87 -8.99 -12.77
C VAL A 193 6.46 -8.74 -12.21
N ALA A 194 6.06 -9.45 -11.16
CA ALA A 194 4.75 -9.25 -10.54
C ALA A 194 4.65 -7.86 -9.85
N PHE A 195 5.73 -7.41 -9.22
CA PHE A 195 5.82 -6.09 -8.58
C PHE A 195 5.76 -4.96 -9.61
N ASP A 196 6.55 -5.06 -10.69
CA ASP A 196 6.55 -4.10 -11.82
C ASP A 196 5.17 -4.01 -12.49
N ARG A 197 4.44 -5.12 -12.56
CA ARG A 197 3.06 -5.18 -13.09
C ARG A 197 2.00 -4.74 -12.07
N HIS A 198 2.39 -4.25 -10.90
CA HIS A 198 1.49 -3.83 -9.83
C HIS A 198 0.54 -4.94 -9.35
N LEU A 199 0.96 -6.20 -9.46
CA LEU A 199 0.23 -7.36 -8.93
C LEU A 199 0.58 -7.64 -7.46
N LEU A 200 1.62 -6.98 -6.95
CA LEU A 200 2.09 -7.05 -5.56
C LEU A 200 2.35 -5.64 -5.03
N ALA A 201 2.13 -5.45 -3.73
CA ALA A 201 2.44 -4.23 -3.02
C ALA A 201 3.04 -4.54 -1.64
N VAL A 202 3.96 -3.70 -1.20
CA VAL A 202 4.51 -3.76 0.17
C VAL A 202 3.66 -2.87 1.06
N MET A 203 3.03 -3.46 2.07
CA MET A 203 2.26 -2.72 3.07
C MET A 203 3.11 -2.53 4.32
N VAL A 204 3.13 -1.30 4.84
CA VAL A 204 3.69 -1.05 6.18
C VAL A 204 2.72 -1.64 7.18
N ALA A 205 3.10 -2.76 7.80
CA ALA A 205 2.36 -3.28 8.94
C ALA A 205 2.45 -2.25 10.07
N SER A 206 1.33 -1.62 10.41
CA SER A 206 1.25 -0.83 11.63
C SER A 206 1.41 -1.80 12.79
N TYR A 207 2.61 -1.91 13.33
CA TYR A 207 2.79 -2.51 14.64
C TYR A 207 2.08 -1.61 15.64
N SER A 208 0.86 -1.98 16.02
CA SER A 208 0.39 -1.61 17.35
C SER A 208 1.36 -2.28 18.33
N PRO A 209 2.03 -1.54 19.23
CA PRO A 209 2.83 -2.17 20.26
C PRO A 209 1.87 -2.99 21.12
N VAL A 210 1.79 -4.29 20.82
CA VAL A 210 1.22 -5.26 21.73
C VAL A 210 2.04 -5.14 22.99
N SER A 211 1.39 -4.63 24.04
CA SER A 211 1.85 -4.54 25.43
C SER A 211 3.12 -5.34 25.71
N SER A 212 4.19 -4.64 26.05
CA SER A 212 5.54 -5.10 26.35
C SER A 212 5.62 -6.11 27.52
N SER A 213 4.98 -7.27 27.39
CA SER A 213 4.98 -8.33 28.40
C SER A 213 5.40 -9.69 27.85
N HIS A 214 5.65 -9.84 26.55
CA HIS A 214 6.13 -11.11 25.96
C HIS A 214 7.53 -11.09 25.31
N ALA A 215 8.18 -9.92 25.22
CA ALA A 215 9.50 -9.79 24.60
C ALA A 215 10.69 -10.22 25.49
N LEU A 216 10.45 -10.67 26.73
CA LEU A 216 11.52 -11.09 27.65
C LEU A 216 11.94 -12.55 27.53
N MET A 217 11.29 -13.39 26.71
CA MET A 217 11.64 -14.82 26.66
C MET A 217 12.79 -15.21 25.72
N TYR A 218 13.32 -14.29 24.89
CA TYR A 218 14.41 -14.64 23.97
C TYR A 218 15.81 -14.14 24.36
N LYS A 219 15.97 -13.40 25.47
CA LYS A 219 17.29 -12.92 25.91
C LYS A 219 18.02 -13.82 26.92
N ASP A 220 17.37 -14.87 27.45
CA ASP A 220 17.98 -15.74 28.47
C ASP A 220 18.60 -17.04 27.94
N ALA A 221 18.52 -17.31 26.64
CA ALA A 221 19.05 -18.55 26.05
C ALA A 221 20.55 -18.50 25.68
N GLU A 222 21.14 -17.31 25.48
CA GLU A 222 22.53 -17.19 25.02
C GLU A 222 23.57 -17.05 26.15
N SER A 223 23.15 -16.87 27.40
CA SER A 223 24.07 -16.65 28.54
C SER A 223 24.58 -17.93 29.24
N ARG A 224 24.39 -19.13 28.67
CA ARG A 224 24.74 -20.42 29.33
C ARG A 224 25.76 -21.31 28.60
N SER A 225 26.51 -20.84 27.60
CA SER A 225 27.51 -21.70 26.91
C SER A 225 28.96 -21.18 26.85
N ILE A 226 29.40 -20.39 27.83
CA ILE A 226 30.84 -20.11 28.01
C ILE A 226 31.23 -20.42 29.45
N ASN A 227 31.49 -21.69 29.71
CA ASN A 227 32.48 -22.19 30.68
C ASN A 227 32.50 -23.72 30.64
N ARG A 228 33.38 -24.28 29.82
CA ARG A 228 34.10 -25.53 30.07
C ARG A 228 35.37 -25.56 29.24
#